data_AF-A0A7X7BK02-F1
#
_entry.id   AF-A0A7X7BK02-F1
#
_cell.length_a   1.000
_cell.length_b   1.000
_cell.length_c   1.000
_cell.angle_alpha   90.00
_cell.angle_beta   90.00
_cell.angle_gamma   90.00
#
_symmetry.space_group_name_H-M   'P 1'
#
loop_
_entity.id
_entity.type
_entity.pdbx_description
1 polymer ?
#
loop_
_entity_poly.entity_id
_entity_poly.type
_entity_poly.pdbx_seq_one_letter_code
_entity_poly.pdbx_strand_id
1 'polypeptide(L)'
;MNLYYHRFNRSATYICCILIVIPLCLTIYQEKRVVKIHNIKDFAKIRYNLDGKYLLVNDIDFENYKPTILTENVCDKNNIFNGHFQGNGHVITNLHYPLFHCIGSNGVVENLKLTSVNIDLSDVNNIGTLTYYNYGSIKGIYVNGMVMGNETFGGIVGSNQGYIKQVHFDGTVTGIRSIGGITGIGTTQLEITETQVTGRVEGRLLVGGIAGELIVPSENVVVYNNLIEADVVGDSFVGGVAGYTITKTNWNVITGNVIGETCVGLVSGRKNTPSSSDLFIGSISGYDQESFESIFVKDNVNIGTEIPYEYLVTYEELTNYTWLIENIGLDPKIWEIEITSSGVNLKIKSILSMNRK
;
A
#
# COMPACT_ATOMS: atom_id res chain seq x y z
N MET A 1 -0.90 69.02 23.19
CA MET A 1 -1.52 68.18 22.15
C MET A 1 -0.60 67.10 21.56
N ASN A 2 0.65 66.92 22.03
CA ASN A 2 1.61 65.92 21.50
C ASN A 2 1.91 64.70 22.41
N LEU A 3 1.36 64.63 23.62
CA LEU A 3 1.60 63.50 24.54
C LEU A 3 0.54 62.39 24.48
N TYR A 4 -0.66 62.67 23.94
CA TYR A 4 -1.73 61.68 23.77
C TYR A 4 -1.58 60.83 22.50
N TYR A 5 -1.00 61.40 21.43
CA TYR A 5 -0.80 60.69 20.16
C TYR A 5 0.26 59.59 20.26
N HIS A 6 1.27 59.75 21.12
CA HIS A 6 2.33 58.75 21.30
C HIS A 6 1.89 57.53 22.14
N ARG A 7 0.92 57.70 23.05
CA ARG A 7 0.37 56.58 23.85
C ARG A 7 -0.61 55.73 23.05
N PHE A 8 -1.45 56.34 22.22
CA PHE A 8 -2.39 55.61 21.37
C PHE A 8 -1.69 54.71 20.34
N ASN A 9 -0.59 55.19 19.76
CA ASN A 9 0.15 54.45 18.74
C ASN A 9 0.84 53.20 19.33
N ARG A 10 1.41 53.30 20.54
CA ARG A 10 1.98 52.13 21.23
C ARG A 10 0.90 51.09 21.56
N SER A 11 -0.26 51.50 22.09
CA SER A 11 -1.36 50.59 22.43
C SER A 11 -1.91 49.85 21.22
N ALA A 12 -2.06 50.52 20.07
CA ALA A 12 -2.48 49.89 18.82
C ALA A 12 -1.45 48.88 18.30
N THR A 13 -0.15 49.15 18.43
CA THR A 13 0.90 48.17 18.09
C THR A 13 0.88 46.95 19.01
N TYR A 14 0.67 47.12 20.32
CA TYR A 14 0.56 46.01 21.26
C TYR A 14 -0.68 45.14 20.99
N ILE A 15 -1.83 45.76 20.68
CA ILE A 15 -3.07 45.05 20.33
C ILE A 15 -2.92 44.29 19.00
N CYS A 16 -2.23 44.87 18.01
CA CYS A 16 -1.92 44.22 16.74
C CYS A 16 -0.95 43.01 16.94
N CYS A 17 0.06 43.15 17.81
CA CYS A 17 0.93 42.02 18.19
C CYS A 17 0.16 40.90 18.90
N ILE A 18 -0.80 41.22 19.76
CA ILE A 18 -1.56 40.20 20.51
C ILE A 18 -2.62 39.51 19.64
N LEU A 19 -3.29 40.23 18.74
CA LEU A 19 -4.38 39.68 17.93
C LEU A 19 -3.91 39.05 16.61
N ILE A 20 -2.73 39.41 16.11
CA ILE A 20 -2.22 38.91 14.84
C ILE A 20 -0.90 38.17 15.03
N VAL A 21 0.08 38.76 15.71
CA VAL A 21 1.42 38.15 15.82
C VAL A 21 1.44 36.94 16.75
N ILE A 22 0.73 36.94 17.88
CA ILE A 22 0.69 35.77 18.79
C ILE A 22 -0.02 34.57 18.14
N PRO A 23 -1.22 34.70 17.53
CA PRO A 23 -1.85 33.59 16.80
C PRO A 23 -0.97 33.11 15.65
N LEU A 24 -0.42 34.02 14.84
CA LEU A 24 0.43 33.63 13.70
C LEU A 24 1.72 32.94 14.14
N CYS A 25 2.36 33.42 15.21
CA CYS A 25 3.57 32.82 15.76
C CYS A 25 3.27 31.47 16.44
N LEU A 26 2.10 31.30 17.05
CA LEU A 26 1.63 30.02 17.60
C LEU A 26 1.31 29.03 16.47
N THR A 27 0.67 29.46 15.38
CA THR A 27 0.42 28.65 14.19
C THR A 27 1.74 28.22 13.54
N ILE A 28 2.68 29.15 13.33
CA ILE A 28 4.02 28.83 12.79
C ILE A 28 4.80 27.89 13.73
N TYR A 29 4.68 28.06 15.05
CA TYR A 29 5.32 27.18 16.03
C TYR A 29 4.73 25.77 16.00
N GLN A 30 3.40 25.63 15.87
CA GLN A 30 2.74 24.33 15.71
C GLN A 30 3.07 23.66 14.37
N GLU A 31 3.16 24.42 13.27
CA GLU A 31 3.54 23.92 11.94
C GLU A 31 5.01 23.41 11.87
N LYS A 32 5.90 23.97 12.70
CA LYS A 32 7.34 23.62 12.69
C LYS A 32 7.75 22.62 13.77
N ARG A 33 6.94 22.42 14.82
CA ARG A 33 7.31 21.52 15.91
C ARG A 33 7.00 20.07 15.56
N VAL A 34 8.01 19.22 15.69
CA VAL A 34 7.84 17.77 15.66
C VAL A 34 7.42 17.30 17.05
N VAL A 35 6.27 16.64 17.14
CA VAL A 35 5.74 16.02 18.36
C VAL A 35 6.29 14.60 18.48
N LYS A 36 7.06 14.34 19.53
CA LYS A 36 7.61 13.01 19.81
C LYS A 36 6.55 12.13 20.47
N ILE A 37 6.36 10.94 19.93
CA ILE A 37 5.42 9.94 20.44
C ILE A 37 6.23 8.86 21.18
N HIS A 38 6.09 8.81 22.51
CA HIS A 38 6.84 7.87 23.35
C HIS A 38 6.02 6.63 23.72
N ASN A 39 4.70 6.72 23.64
CA ASN A 39 3.76 5.71 24.10
C ASN A 39 2.37 5.95 23.50
N ILE A 40 1.46 5.01 23.77
CA ILE A 40 0.09 5.04 23.25
C ILE A 40 -0.71 6.28 23.65
N LYS A 41 -0.46 6.88 24.82
CA LYS A 41 -1.17 8.10 25.26
C LYS A 41 -0.73 9.32 24.44
N ASP A 42 0.51 9.35 23.99
CA ASP A 42 0.98 10.39 23.07
C ASP A 42 0.37 10.18 21.67
N PHE A 43 0.34 8.93 21.19
CA PHE A 43 -0.30 8.60 19.91
C PHE A 43 -1.77 9.02 19.90
N ALA A 44 -2.51 8.71 20.96
CA ALA A 44 -3.93 9.08 21.09
C ALA A 44 -4.19 10.60 21.03
N LYS A 45 -3.18 11.46 21.23
CA LYS A 45 -3.31 12.92 21.14
C LYS A 45 -3.23 13.43 19.70
N ILE A 46 -2.83 12.62 18.72
CA ILE A 46 -2.78 13.00 17.30
C ILE A 46 -4.14 13.55 16.82
N ARG A 47 -5.25 12.99 17.35
CA ARG A 47 -6.62 13.44 17.07
C ARG A 47 -6.89 14.92 17.36
N TYR A 48 -6.05 15.59 18.17
CA TYR A 48 -6.20 17.00 18.49
C TYR A 48 -5.52 17.93 17.48
N ASN A 49 -4.65 17.40 16.60
CA ASN A 49 -4.01 18.16 15.54
C ASN A 49 -3.64 17.23 14.36
N LEU A 50 -4.59 16.98 13.48
CA LEU A 50 -4.40 16.04 12.36
C LEU A 50 -3.48 16.56 11.24
N ASP A 51 -3.07 17.83 11.28
CA ASP A 51 -2.11 18.45 10.36
C ASP A 51 -0.68 18.49 10.93
N GLY A 52 -0.48 17.96 12.15
CA GLY A 52 0.79 18.02 12.87
C GLY A 52 1.90 17.13 12.31
N LYS A 53 3.13 17.33 12.80
CA LYS A 53 4.30 16.48 12.50
C LYS A 53 4.61 15.60 13.70
N TYR A 54 4.66 14.30 13.50
CA TYR A 54 4.77 13.28 14.53
C TYR A 54 5.97 12.37 14.27
N LEU A 55 6.73 12.08 15.32
CA LEU A 55 7.90 11.21 15.25
C LEU A 55 7.79 10.16 16.35
N LEU A 56 7.75 8.88 15.98
CA LEU A 56 7.96 7.80 16.94
C LEU A 56 9.41 7.85 17.44
N VAL A 57 9.57 7.73 18.75
CA VAL A 57 10.90 7.66 19.39
C VAL A 57 11.08 6.40 20.23
N ASN A 58 10.03 5.58 20.34
CA ASN A 58 10.00 4.28 20.99
C ASN A 58 9.06 3.37 20.20
N ASP A 59 9.24 2.07 20.37
CA ASP A 59 8.23 1.08 19.99
C ASP A 59 7.00 1.21 20.89
N ILE A 60 5.82 0.90 20.36
CA ILE A 60 4.53 1.09 21.05
C ILE A 60 3.68 -0.17 20.95
N ASP A 61 3.09 -0.56 22.08
CA ASP A 61 2.13 -1.66 22.16
C ASP A 61 0.68 -1.13 22.13
N PHE A 62 -0.12 -1.66 21.21
CA PHE A 62 -1.52 -1.30 20.98
C PHE A 62 -2.52 -2.33 21.52
N GLU A 63 -2.09 -3.37 22.25
CA GLU A 63 -2.96 -4.45 22.78
C GLU A 63 -4.25 -3.92 23.44
N ASN A 64 -4.14 -2.83 24.21
CA ASN A 64 -5.26 -2.24 24.94
C ASN A 64 -5.82 -0.95 24.29
N TYR A 65 -5.35 -0.60 23.09
CA TYR A 65 -5.82 0.58 22.38
C TYR A 65 -7.06 0.27 21.56
N LYS A 66 -8.15 1.00 21.85
CA LYS A 66 -9.41 0.89 21.11
C LYS A 66 -9.82 2.28 20.63
N PRO A 67 -9.64 2.61 19.34
CA PRO A 67 -10.17 3.84 18.79
C PRO A 67 -11.69 3.75 18.67
N THR A 68 -12.34 4.89 18.46
CA THR A 68 -13.74 4.91 18.06
C THR A 68 -13.85 4.32 16.65
N ILE A 69 -14.63 3.26 16.50
CA ILE A 69 -14.99 2.70 15.18
C ILE A 69 -16.04 3.61 14.57
N LEU A 70 -15.80 4.04 13.33
CA LEU A 70 -16.74 4.86 12.56
C LEU A 70 -17.31 3.98 11.44
N THR A 71 -18.63 3.82 11.43
CA THR A 71 -19.35 3.09 10.37
C THR A 71 -19.93 4.02 9.32
N GLU A 72 -19.97 5.32 9.60
CA GLU A 72 -20.42 6.38 8.70
C GLU A 72 -19.44 7.56 8.77
N ASN A 73 -19.29 8.30 7.68
CA ASN A 73 -18.43 9.49 7.58
C ASN A 73 -16.99 9.25 8.07
N VAL A 74 -16.42 8.07 7.73
CA VAL A 74 -15.06 7.67 8.13
C VAL A 74 -14.01 8.73 7.78
N CYS A 75 -14.18 9.41 6.63
CA CYS A 75 -13.34 10.52 6.20
C CYS A 75 -14.00 11.89 6.35
N ASP A 76 -14.61 12.19 7.51
CA ASP A 76 -14.95 13.59 7.81
C ASP A 76 -13.70 14.43 8.10
N LYS A 77 -13.83 15.75 8.07
CA LYS A 77 -12.72 16.69 8.31
C LYS A 77 -12.03 16.52 9.68
N ASN A 78 -12.67 15.88 10.65
CA ASN A 78 -12.14 15.64 11.99
C ASN A 78 -11.41 14.29 12.10
N ASN A 79 -11.41 13.48 11.03
CA ASN A 79 -10.81 12.14 10.99
C ASN A 79 -9.77 11.99 9.87
N ILE A 80 -9.60 13.00 9.01
CA ILE A 80 -8.60 13.02 7.95
C ILE A 80 -7.24 13.47 8.50
N PHE A 81 -6.27 12.56 8.51
CA PHE A 81 -4.88 12.87 8.83
C PHE A 81 -4.19 13.50 7.61
N ASN A 82 -3.86 14.79 7.72
CA ASN A 82 -3.15 15.59 6.71
C ASN A 82 -1.72 15.96 7.15
N GLY A 83 -1.30 15.46 8.31
CA GLY A 83 0.00 15.70 8.89
C GLY A 83 1.07 14.75 8.34
N HIS A 84 2.20 14.72 9.04
CA HIS A 84 3.32 13.84 8.72
C HIS A 84 3.63 12.93 9.90
N PHE A 85 3.46 11.62 9.73
CA PHE A 85 3.79 10.61 10.72
C PHE A 85 5.04 9.84 10.31
N GLN A 86 6.13 10.08 11.03
CA GLN A 86 7.42 9.42 10.84
C GLN A 86 7.57 8.30 11.89
N GLY A 87 7.54 7.05 11.44
CA GLY A 87 7.77 5.88 12.27
C GLY A 87 9.23 5.72 12.69
N ASN A 88 10.18 6.31 11.97
CA ASN A 88 11.62 6.30 12.31
C ASN A 88 12.18 4.88 12.53
N GLY A 89 11.64 3.88 11.83
CA GLY A 89 12.02 2.47 11.94
C GLY A 89 11.47 1.76 13.19
N HIS A 90 10.73 2.46 14.05
CA HIS A 90 10.10 1.87 15.24
C HIS A 90 8.92 0.96 14.90
N VAL A 91 8.60 0.12 15.87
CA VAL A 91 7.56 -0.90 15.76
C VAL A 91 6.31 -0.49 16.54
N ILE A 92 5.15 -0.62 15.91
CA ILE A 92 3.85 -0.71 16.60
C ILE A 92 3.43 -2.19 16.61
N THR A 93 3.08 -2.69 17.79
CA THR A 93 2.69 -4.09 18.03
C THR A 93 1.23 -4.21 18.42
N ASN A 94 0.62 -5.37 18.19
CA ASN A 94 -0.73 -5.74 18.67
C ASN A 94 -1.83 -4.78 18.20
N LEU A 95 -1.81 -4.48 16.90
CA LEU A 95 -2.76 -3.56 16.28
C LEU A 95 -4.05 -4.31 15.89
N HIS A 96 -5.18 -3.90 16.47
CA HIS A 96 -6.50 -4.51 16.22
C HIS A 96 -7.46 -3.65 15.38
N TYR A 97 -7.03 -2.44 15.01
CA TYR A 97 -7.79 -1.48 14.23
C TYR A 97 -6.87 -0.73 13.27
N PRO A 98 -7.38 -0.18 12.15
CA PRO A 98 -6.58 0.67 11.29
C PRO A 98 -5.90 1.82 12.07
N LEU A 99 -4.63 2.07 11.77
CA LEU A 99 -3.83 3.07 12.49
C LEU A 99 -4.41 4.49 12.37
N PHE A 100 -4.92 4.82 11.18
CA PHE A 100 -5.62 6.05 10.85
C PHE A 100 -7.00 5.73 10.26
N HIS A 101 -7.96 6.64 10.40
CA HIS A 101 -9.23 6.51 9.69
C HIS A 101 -9.04 6.79 8.20
N CYS A 102 -8.53 7.98 7.88
CA CYS A 102 -8.22 8.38 6.50
C CYS A 102 -6.92 9.18 6.46
N ILE A 103 -6.10 8.93 5.44
CA ILE A 103 -4.92 9.75 5.12
C ILE A 103 -5.32 10.69 4.00
N GLY A 104 -5.32 11.99 4.28
CA GLY A 104 -5.69 13.02 3.31
C GLY A 104 -4.57 13.31 2.31
N SER A 105 -4.84 14.18 1.34
CA SER A 105 -3.91 14.45 0.23
C SER A 105 -2.57 15.06 0.64
N ASN A 106 -2.52 15.72 1.81
CA ASN A 106 -1.28 16.23 2.40
C ASN A 106 -0.68 15.27 3.42
N GLY A 107 -1.41 14.21 3.76
CA GLY A 107 -1.01 13.21 4.74
C GLY A 107 0.17 12.39 4.25
N VAL A 108 1.18 12.25 5.11
CA VAL A 108 2.36 11.43 4.85
C VAL A 108 2.56 10.48 6.02
N VAL A 109 2.64 9.18 5.75
CA VAL A 109 2.96 8.16 6.76
C VAL A 109 4.15 7.35 6.25
N GLU A 110 5.25 7.35 7.01
CA GLU A 110 6.47 6.71 6.54
C GLU A 110 7.37 6.03 7.58
N ASN A 111 8.19 5.09 7.12
CA ASN A 111 9.23 4.34 7.85
C ASN A 111 8.72 3.72 9.15
N LEU A 112 7.68 2.91 9.06
CA LEU A 112 6.98 2.32 10.20
C LEU A 112 6.89 0.80 10.05
N LYS A 113 7.06 0.08 11.15
CA LYS A 113 6.85 -1.37 11.23
C LYS A 113 5.61 -1.66 12.06
N LEU A 114 4.66 -2.41 11.51
CA LEU A 114 3.48 -2.89 12.21
C LEU A 114 3.61 -4.41 12.33
N THR A 115 3.59 -4.95 13.55
CA THR A 115 3.76 -6.40 13.76
C THR A 115 2.71 -6.92 14.72
N SER A 116 2.43 -8.23 14.65
CA SER A 116 1.32 -8.82 15.40
C SER A 116 0.00 -8.10 15.13
N VAL A 117 -0.23 -7.74 13.86
CA VAL A 117 -1.50 -7.16 13.42
C VAL A 117 -2.57 -8.24 13.44
N ASN A 118 -3.72 -7.95 14.02
CA ASN A 118 -4.88 -8.83 14.01
C ASN A 118 -6.16 -7.98 13.95
N ILE A 119 -6.55 -7.61 12.73
CA ILE A 119 -7.75 -6.82 12.47
C ILE A 119 -8.85 -7.76 11.99
N ASP A 120 -9.92 -7.87 12.76
CA ASP A 120 -11.16 -8.57 12.40
C ASP A 120 -12.32 -7.61 12.60
N LEU A 121 -12.81 -7.06 11.49
CA LEU A 121 -13.86 -6.04 11.47
C LEU A 121 -14.89 -6.42 10.40
N SER A 122 -15.53 -7.57 10.61
CA SER A 122 -16.46 -8.21 9.67
C SER A 122 -17.67 -7.34 9.26
N ASP A 123 -18.07 -6.34 10.04
CA ASP A 123 -19.19 -5.45 9.73
C ASP A 123 -18.78 -4.11 9.08
N VAL A 124 -17.49 -3.94 8.75
CA VAL A 124 -16.96 -2.70 8.20
C VAL A 124 -16.31 -2.95 6.83
N ASN A 125 -16.42 -1.96 5.95
CA ASN A 125 -15.90 -2.04 4.59
C ASN A 125 -14.66 -1.14 4.42
N ASN A 126 -13.88 -1.42 3.38
CA ASN A 126 -12.68 -0.68 3.00
C ASN A 126 -11.67 -0.65 4.13
N ILE A 127 -11.23 -1.82 4.60
CA ILE A 127 -10.29 -1.90 5.72
C ILE A 127 -8.91 -2.22 5.20
N GLY A 128 -7.92 -1.53 5.76
CA GLY A 128 -6.54 -1.99 5.73
C GLY A 128 -5.83 -1.68 7.02
N THR A 129 -4.65 -2.27 7.21
CA THR A 129 -3.89 -2.12 8.46
C THR A 129 -3.58 -0.67 8.80
N LEU A 130 -3.24 0.13 7.79
CA LEU A 130 -2.85 1.51 8.03
C LEU A 130 -4.05 2.45 8.03
N THR A 131 -4.96 2.29 7.07
CA THR A 131 -6.09 3.22 6.89
C THR A 131 -7.23 2.60 6.10
N TYR A 132 -8.44 3.15 6.28
CA TYR A 132 -9.57 2.78 5.43
C TYR A 132 -9.43 3.38 4.03
N TYR A 133 -9.07 4.67 3.99
CA TYR A 133 -8.88 5.40 2.75
C TYR A 133 -7.53 6.11 2.74
N ASN A 134 -6.87 6.09 1.59
CA ASN A 134 -5.65 6.86 1.37
C ASN A 134 -5.81 7.78 0.15
N TYR A 135 -5.56 9.06 0.36
CA TYR A 135 -5.42 10.10 -0.65
C TYR A 135 -4.02 10.72 -0.66
N GLY A 136 -3.18 10.35 0.32
CA GLY A 136 -1.85 10.92 0.55
C GLY A 136 -0.73 9.97 0.16
N SER A 137 0.37 10.03 0.91
CA SER A 137 1.58 9.23 0.67
C SER A 137 1.85 8.25 1.81
N ILE A 138 2.02 6.98 1.45
CA ILE A 138 2.41 5.89 2.33
C ILE A 138 3.74 5.33 1.82
N LYS A 139 4.78 5.34 2.66
CA LYS A 139 6.12 4.94 2.23
C LYS A 139 6.93 4.22 3.29
N GLY A 140 7.67 3.18 2.91
CA GLY A 140 8.60 2.54 3.83
C GLY A 140 7.89 1.79 4.96
N ILE A 141 6.79 1.11 4.65
CA ILE A 141 5.96 0.44 5.65
C ILE A 141 6.19 -1.06 5.60
N TYR A 142 6.43 -1.67 6.75
CA TYR A 142 6.39 -3.13 6.91
C TYR A 142 5.18 -3.50 7.75
N VAL A 143 4.41 -4.49 7.32
CA VAL A 143 3.26 -5.04 8.05
C VAL A 143 3.40 -6.54 8.15
N ASN A 144 3.27 -7.07 9.37
CA ASN A 144 3.13 -8.50 9.62
C ASN A 144 1.87 -8.79 10.43
N GLY A 145 1.00 -9.64 9.89
CA GLY A 145 -0.19 -10.11 10.60
C GLY A 145 -1.38 -10.44 9.71
N MET A 146 -2.58 -10.37 10.29
CA MET A 146 -3.83 -10.83 9.70
C MET A 146 -4.85 -9.69 9.60
N VAL A 147 -5.50 -9.58 8.45
CA VAL A 147 -6.58 -8.63 8.18
C VAL A 147 -7.77 -9.40 7.61
N MET A 148 -8.90 -9.36 8.32
CA MET A 148 -10.13 -10.06 7.95
C MET A 148 -11.33 -9.12 7.93
N GLY A 149 -12.23 -9.37 6.98
CA GLY A 149 -13.61 -8.93 7.09
C GLY A 149 -14.44 -9.28 5.86
N ASN A 150 -15.46 -8.48 5.53
CA ASN A 150 -16.49 -8.85 4.57
C ASN A 150 -16.25 -8.34 3.13
N GLU A 151 -16.63 -7.10 2.76
CA GLU A 151 -16.62 -6.68 1.35
C GLU A 151 -15.23 -6.33 0.77
N THR A 152 -14.63 -5.21 1.18
CA THR A 152 -13.42 -4.64 0.54
C THR A 152 -12.26 -4.52 1.52
N PHE A 153 -11.15 -5.18 1.23
CA PHE A 153 -9.99 -5.30 2.12
C PHE A 153 -8.67 -5.20 1.37
N GLY A 154 -7.75 -4.42 1.91
CA GLY A 154 -6.34 -4.47 1.52
C GLY A 154 -5.46 -4.73 2.73
N GLY A 155 -4.34 -5.42 2.56
CA GLY A 155 -3.40 -5.61 3.66
C GLY A 155 -2.89 -4.30 4.27
N ILE A 156 -2.82 -3.22 3.49
CA ILE A 156 -2.33 -1.89 3.91
C ILE A 156 -3.45 -0.86 3.94
N VAL A 157 -4.23 -0.75 2.87
CA VAL A 157 -5.27 0.27 2.67
C VAL A 157 -6.57 -0.40 2.20
N GLY A 158 -7.73 0.06 2.67
CA GLY A 158 -9.00 -0.40 2.08
C GLY A 158 -9.21 0.08 0.64
N SER A 159 -9.29 1.41 0.47
CA SER A 159 -9.44 2.08 -0.82
C SER A 159 -8.34 3.12 -1.03
N ASN A 160 -7.59 3.00 -2.12
CA ASN A 160 -6.46 3.87 -2.43
C ASN A 160 -6.73 4.80 -3.63
N GLN A 161 -6.45 6.08 -3.40
CA GLN A 161 -6.40 7.18 -4.38
C GLN A 161 -5.13 8.03 -4.20
N GLY A 162 -4.12 7.47 -3.54
CA GLY A 162 -2.82 8.11 -3.33
C GLY A 162 -1.66 7.18 -3.67
N TYR A 163 -0.49 7.52 -3.13
CA TYR A 163 0.78 6.89 -3.43
C TYR A 163 1.15 5.85 -2.36
N ILE A 164 1.41 4.63 -2.78
CA ILE A 164 1.97 3.56 -1.94
C ILE A 164 3.29 3.14 -2.57
N LYS A 165 4.39 3.33 -1.82
CA LYS A 165 5.73 3.07 -2.34
C LYS A 165 6.60 2.40 -1.30
N GLN A 166 7.37 1.38 -1.67
CA GLN A 166 8.28 0.71 -0.73
C GLN A 166 7.48 0.19 0.46
N VAL A 167 6.62 -0.79 0.23
CA VAL A 167 5.82 -1.41 1.28
C VAL A 167 6.02 -2.91 1.24
N HIS A 168 6.02 -3.55 2.40
CA HIS A 168 6.00 -5.01 2.49
C HIS A 168 4.85 -5.43 3.39
N PHE A 169 3.88 -6.11 2.80
CA PHE A 169 2.85 -6.83 3.55
C PHE A 169 3.23 -8.31 3.63
N ASP A 170 3.37 -8.83 4.85
CA ASP A 170 3.73 -10.21 5.14
C ASP A 170 2.67 -10.83 6.04
N GLY A 171 1.66 -11.45 5.44
CA GLY A 171 0.49 -11.81 6.23
C GLY A 171 -0.64 -12.46 5.47
N THR A 172 -1.79 -12.52 6.14
CA THR A 172 -3.02 -13.06 5.56
C THR A 172 -4.07 -11.97 5.44
N VAL A 173 -4.62 -11.82 4.23
CA VAL A 173 -5.80 -10.99 3.97
C VAL A 173 -6.95 -11.92 3.60
N THR A 174 -8.08 -11.82 4.30
CA THR A 174 -9.26 -12.65 4.02
C THR A 174 -10.53 -11.80 3.91
N GLY A 175 -11.31 -11.99 2.85
CA GLY A 175 -12.66 -11.42 2.77
C GLY A 175 -13.52 -11.98 1.65
N ILE A 176 -14.48 -11.21 1.14
CA ILE A 176 -15.50 -11.69 0.18
C ILE A 176 -15.35 -11.08 -1.21
N ARG A 177 -15.36 -9.75 -1.39
CA ARG A 177 -15.64 -9.16 -2.72
C ARG A 177 -14.49 -8.44 -3.42
N SER A 178 -13.63 -7.74 -2.71
CA SER A 178 -12.53 -6.99 -3.33
C SER A 178 -11.31 -7.02 -2.42
N ILE A 179 -10.47 -8.02 -2.64
CA ILE A 179 -9.41 -8.39 -1.70
C ILE A 179 -8.05 -8.24 -2.38
N GLY A 180 -7.18 -7.42 -1.79
CA GLY A 180 -5.82 -7.20 -2.26
C GLY A 180 -4.78 -7.36 -1.15
N GLY A 181 -3.57 -7.81 -1.50
CA GLY A 181 -2.46 -7.82 -0.55
C GLY A 181 -2.05 -6.42 -0.08
N ILE A 182 -2.28 -5.38 -0.91
CA ILE A 182 -1.96 -3.98 -0.58
C ILE A 182 -3.22 -3.14 -0.44
N THR A 183 -4.08 -3.13 -1.46
CA THR A 183 -5.32 -2.33 -1.45
C THR A 183 -6.53 -3.15 -1.88
N GLY A 184 -7.69 -2.97 -1.28
CA GLY A 184 -8.90 -3.63 -1.79
C GLY A 184 -9.32 -3.06 -3.15
N ILE A 185 -9.42 -1.73 -3.22
CA ILE A 185 -9.78 -1.00 -4.44
C ILE A 185 -8.74 0.10 -4.70
N GLY A 186 -8.34 0.27 -5.95
CA GLY A 186 -7.52 1.39 -6.44
C GLY A 186 -8.27 2.19 -7.50
N THR A 187 -8.34 3.51 -7.35
CA THR A 187 -9.05 4.41 -8.29
C THR A 187 -8.19 5.63 -8.68
N THR A 188 -8.78 6.78 -8.99
CA THR A 188 -8.05 7.93 -9.55
C THR A 188 -6.86 8.36 -8.69
N GLN A 189 -5.75 8.74 -9.34
CA GLN A 189 -4.48 9.19 -8.71
C GLN A 189 -3.70 8.11 -7.94
N LEU A 190 -4.09 6.84 -8.07
CA LEU A 190 -3.35 5.70 -7.58
C LEU A 190 -1.92 5.65 -8.13
N GLU A 191 -0.98 5.29 -7.27
CA GLU A 191 0.31 4.69 -7.65
C GLU A 191 0.72 3.63 -6.61
N ILE A 192 1.10 2.43 -7.06
CA ILE A 192 1.65 1.35 -6.22
C ILE A 192 2.94 0.85 -6.84
N THR A 193 4.06 1.05 -6.14
CA THR A 193 5.37 0.64 -6.67
C THR A 193 6.38 0.19 -5.62
N GLU A 194 7.37 -0.58 -6.04
CA GLU A 194 8.47 -1.09 -5.21
C GLU A 194 7.95 -1.83 -3.97
N THR A 195 6.85 -2.58 -4.12
CA THR A 195 6.13 -3.21 -3.01
C THR A 195 6.21 -4.74 -3.08
N GLN A 196 6.27 -5.40 -1.93
CA GLN A 196 6.30 -6.85 -1.79
C GLN A 196 5.08 -7.36 -1.01
N VAL A 197 4.49 -8.45 -1.48
CA VAL A 197 3.41 -9.16 -0.77
C VAL A 197 3.82 -10.61 -0.57
N THR A 198 3.87 -11.06 0.68
CA THR A 198 4.12 -12.44 1.08
C THR A 198 2.97 -12.96 1.95
N GLY A 199 2.83 -14.28 2.04
CA GLY A 199 1.76 -14.93 2.78
C GLY A 199 0.60 -15.32 1.88
N ARG A 200 -0.61 -14.88 2.20
CA ARG A 200 -1.85 -15.36 1.53
C ARG A 200 -2.91 -14.27 1.40
N VAL A 201 -3.46 -14.13 0.20
CA VAL A 201 -4.59 -13.23 -0.10
C VAL A 201 -5.75 -14.11 -0.55
N GLU A 202 -6.81 -14.16 0.25
CA GLU A 202 -7.94 -15.07 0.05
C GLU A 202 -9.26 -14.32 0.01
N GLY A 203 -10.09 -14.60 -1.00
CA GLY A 203 -11.45 -14.08 -1.04
C GLY A 203 -12.36 -14.87 -1.95
N ARG A 204 -13.59 -14.41 -2.17
CA ARG A 204 -14.54 -15.09 -3.07
C ARG A 204 -14.56 -14.48 -4.46
N LEU A 205 -14.62 -13.15 -4.54
CA LEU A 205 -14.67 -12.39 -5.79
C LEU A 205 -13.54 -11.35 -5.80
N LEU A 206 -13.05 -11.01 -7.00
CA LEU A 206 -12.07 -9.95 -7.26
C LEU A 206 -10.90 -10.01 -6.28
N VAL A 207 -10.08 -11.05 -6.41
CA VAL A 207 -8.94 -11.31 -5.53
C VAL A 207 -7.64 -11.10 -6.32
N GLY A 208 -6.76 -10.24 -5.81
CA GLY A 208 -5.46 -10.02 -6.43
C GLY A 208 -4.30 -9.88 -5.46
N GLY A 209 -3.10 -10.24 -5.91
CA GLY A 209 -1.91 -10.15 -5.06
C GLY A 209 -1.61 -8.73 -4.57
N ILE A 210 -1.83 -7.71 -5.41
CA ILE A 210 -1.72 -6.29 -5.04
C ILE A 210 -3.09 -5.69 -4.71
N ALA A 211 -4.06 -5.89 -5.60
CA ALA A 211 -5.37 -5.24 -5.50
C ALA A 211 -6.55 -6.16 -5.81
N GLY A 212 -7.69 -5.97 -5.16
CA GLY A 212 -8.92 -6.63 -5.59
C GLY A 212 -9.40 -6.05 -6.93
N GLU A 213 -9.53 -4.74 -6.98
CA GLU A 213 -10.01 -4.02 -8.16
C GLU A 213 -9.15 -2.77 -8.46
N LEU A 214 -8.81 -2.58 -9.74
CA LEU A 214 -8.09 -1.41 -10.24
C LEU A 214 -8.91 -0.73 -11.35
N ILE A 215 -9.46 0.44 -11.04
CA ILE A 215 -10.35 1.22 -11.93
C ILE A 215 -9.77 2.62 -12.17
N VAL A 216 -8.55 2.65 -12.70
CA VAL A 216 -7.89 3.87 -13.15
C VAL A 216 -7.97 3.92 -14.68
N PRO A 217 -8.80 4.80 -15.28
CA PRO A 217 -8.92 4.94 -16.73
C PRO A 217 -7.72 5.72 -17.34
N SER A 218 -6.53 5.55 -16.77
CA SER A 218 -5.31 6.24 -17.17
C SER A 218 -4.51 5.40 -18.17
N GLU A 219 -3.98 6.05 -19.21
CA GLU A 219 -2.97 5.46 -20.11
C GLU A 219 -1.63 5.24 -19.38
N ASN A 220 -1.40 5.96 -18.28
CA ASN A 220 -0.18 5.81 -17.48
C ASN A 220 -0.23 4.53 -16.65
N VAL A 221 0.91 3.86 -16.60
CA VAL A 221 1.18 2.73 -15.70
C VAL A 221 1.17 3.25 -14.26
N VAL A 222 0.34 2.64 -13.41
CA VAL A 222 0.19 3.06 -12.00
C VAL A 222 0.45 1.94 -11.00
N VAL A 223 0.53 0.68 -11.45
CA VAL A 223 0.93 -0.45 -10.60
C VAL A 223 2.12 -1.14 -11.25
N TYR A 224 3.31 -0.92 -10.69
CA TYR A 224 4.54 -1.38 -11.32
C TYR A 224 5.72 -1.63 -10.39
N ASN A 225 6.66 -2.47 -10.82
CA ASN A 225 7.83 -2.86 -10.03
C ASN A 225 7.46 -3.46 -8.65
N ASN A 226 6.48 -4.36 -8.63
CA ASN A 226 6.04 -5.05 -7.42
C ASN A 226 6.38 -6.54 -7.47
N LEU A 227 6.58 -7.14 -6.30
CA LEU A 227 6.89 -8.56 -6.14
C LEU A 227 5.75 -9.23 -5.35
N ILE A 228 5.06 -10.17 -5.99
CA ILE A 228 3.95 -10.92 -5.41
C ILE A 228 4.40 -12.36 -5.22
N GLU A 229 4.74 -12.71 -3.99
CA GLU A 229 5.11 -14.07 -3.57
C GLU A 229 4.00 -14.74 -2.75
N ALA A 230 2.88 -14.03 -2.56
CA ALA A 230 1.72 -14.54 -1.83
C ALA A 230 0.89 -15.50 -2.68
N ASP A 231 0.29 -16.49 -2.02
CA ASP A 231 -0.79 -17.28 -2.62
C ASP A 231 -2.03 -16.39 -2.78
N VAL A 232 -2.55 -16.30 -4.00
CA VAL A 232 -3.78 -15.57 -4.33
C VAL A 232 -4.89 -16.57 -4.61
N VAL A 233 -5.90 -16.62 -3.76
CA VAL A 233 -6.93 -17.67 -3.78
C VAL A 233 -8.33 -17.06 -3.80
N GLY A 234 -9.17 -17.50 -4.74
CA GLY A 234 -10.60 -17.20 -4.67
C GLY A 234 -11.50 -17.90 -5.67
N ASP A 235 -12.81 -17.68 -5.57
CA ASP A 235 -13.78 -18.39 -6.41
C ASP A 235 -13.81 -17.81 -7.84
N SER A 236 -13.88 -16.47 -7.97
CA SER A 236 -14.02 -15.79 -9.26
C SER A 236 -13.24 -14.49 -9.36
N PHE A 237 -12.75 -14.18 -10.57
CA PHE A 237 -11.93 -13.00 -10.86
C PHE A 237 -10.67 -12.96 -9.98
N VAL A 238 -9.78 -13.92 -10.22
CA VAL A 238 -8.54 -14.08 -9.46
C VAL A 238 -7.35 -13.75 -10.36
N GLY A 239 -6.43 -12.91 -9.88
CA GLY A 239 -5.25 -12.52 -10.65
C GLY A 239 -3.99 -12.34 -9.82
N GLY A 240 -2.83 -12.63 -10.40
CA GLY A 240 -1.56 -12.46 -9.69
C GLY A 240 -1.31 -11.03 -9.21
N VAL A 241 -1.75 -10.01 -9.98
CA VAL A 241 -1.64 -8.59 -9.58
C VAL A 241 -2.97 -8.06 -9.08
N ALA A 242 -4.04 -8.22 -9.87
CA ALA A 242 -5.36 -7.69 -9.54
C ALA A 242 -6.47 -8.70 -9.82
N GLY A 243 -7.54 -8.74 -9.02
CA GLY A 243 -8.70 -9.57 -9.37
C GLY A 243 -9.38 -9.10 -10.66
N TYR A 244 -9.59 -7.78 -10.75
CA TYR A 244 -10.10 -7.10 -11.94
C TYR A 244 -9.34 -5.80 -12.18
N THR A 245 -8.88 -5.58 -13.42
CA THR A 245 -8.23 -4.31 -13.79
C THR A 245 -8.63 -3.81 -15.17
N ILE A 246 -8.93 -2.51 -15.27
CA ILE A 246 -8.92 -1.76 -16.54
C ILE A 246 -7.66 -0.90 -16.68
N THR A 247 -6.78 -0.99 -15.69
CA THR A 247 -5.61 -0.16 -15.51
C THR A 247 -4.36 -0.88 -15.96
N LYS A 248 -3.47 -0.15 -16.63
CA LYS A 248 -2.21 -0.69 -17.11
C LYS A 248 -1.26 -1.06 -15.97
N THR A 249 -0.78 -2.31 -15.96
CA THR A 249 0.23 -2.83 -15.01
C THR A 249 1.52 -3.20 -15.73
N ASN A 250 2.68 -2.91 -15.14
CA ASN A 250 3.97 -3.25 -15.73
C ASN A 250 5.00 -3.74 -14.72
N TRP A 251 5.94 -4.56 -15.17
CA TRP A 251 7.15 -4.91 -14.39
C TRP A 251 6.83 -5.51 -13.02
N ASN A 252 5.65 -6.10 -12.85
CA ASN A 252 5.30 -6.86 -11.67
C ASN A 252 5.80 -8.29 -11.85
N VAL A 253 6.35 -8.87 -10.79
CA VAL A 253 6.83 -10.24 -10.76
C VAL A 253 5.92 -11.04 -9.85
N ILE A 254 5.30 -12.09 -10.39
CA ILE A 254 4.39 -12.98 -9.67
C ILE A 254 5.06 -14.35 -9.52
N THR A 255 5.46 -14.69 -8.31
CA THR A 255 6.05 -16.01 -7.97
C THR A 255 5.11 -16.87 -7.12
N GLY A 256 4.12 -16.25 -6.46
CA GLY A 256 3.09 -16.93 -5.69
C GLY A 256 2.09 -17.70 -6.56
N ASN A 257 1.32 -18.59 -5.94
CA ASN A 257 0.33 -19.39 -6.64
C ASN A 257 -0.96 -18.59 -6.87
N VAL A 258 -1.57 -18.72 -8.04
CA VAL A 258 -2.87 -18.13 -8.37
C VAL A 258 -3.90 -19.23 -8.53
N ILE A 259 -4.89 -19.27 -7.65
CA ILE A 259 -5.84 -20.39 -7.54
C ILE A 259 -7.26 -19.85 -7.59
N GLY A 260 -8.05 -20.27 -8.57
CA GLY A 260 -9.48 -20.06 -8.52
C GLY A 260 -10.30 -21.00 -9.38
N GLU A 261 -11.60 -20.73 -9.48
CA GLU A 261 -12.55 -21.58 -10.20
C GLU A 261 -12.97 -20.98 -11.55
N THR A 262 -13.21 -19.67 -11.60
CA THR A 262 -13.65 -18.96 -12.81
C THR A 262 -12.98 -17.60 -12.95
N CYS A 263 -12.78 -17.12 -14.18
CA CYS A 263 -12.12 -15.84 -14.45
C CYS A 263 -10.76 -15.75 -13.73
N VAL A 264 -9.87 -16.71 -13.96
CA VAL A 264 -8.54 -16.78 -13.32
C VAL A 264 -7.45 -16.46 -14.34
N GLY A 265 -6.64 -15.43 -14.06
CA GLY A 265 -5.59 -14.97 -14.97
C GLY A 265 -4.24 -14.76 -14.29
N LEU A 266 -3.19 -14.70 -15.10
CA LEU A 266 -1.81 -14.53 -14.64
C LEU A 266 -1.63 -13.18 -13.92
N VAL A 267 -2.17 -12.11 -14.51
CA VAL A 267 -2.12 -10.74 -13.96
C VAL A 267 -3.49 -10.34 -13.41
N SER A 268 -4.56 -10.54 -14.19
CA SER A 268 -5.93 -10.28 -13.75
C SER A 268 -6.94 -11.29 -14.27
N GLY A 269 -8.02 -11.49 -13.51
CA GLY A 269 -9.15 -12.34 -13.89
C GLY A 269 -10.04 -11.75 -14.99
N ARG A 270 -9.74 -10.53 -15.45
CA ARG A 270 -10.44 -9.88 -16.56
C ARG A 270 -9.72 -10.14 -17.89
N LYS A 271 -10.50 -10.44 -18.93
CA LYS A 271 -9.99 -10.60 -20.31
C LYS A 271 -9.40 -9.29 -20.84
N ASN A 272 -8.41 -9.40 -21.71
CA ASN A 272 -7.72 -8.26 -22.34
C ASN A 272 -7.19 -7.27 -21.29
N THR A 273 -6.60 -7.82 -20.23
CA THR A 273 -5.95 -7.03 -19.19
C THR A 273 -4.83 -6.21 -19.84
N PRO A 274 -4.85 -4.86 -19.73
CA PRO A 274 -3.75 -4.05 -20.20
C PRO A 274 -2.56 -4.30 -19.28
N SER A 275 -1.64 -5.15 -19.70
CA SER A 275 -0.37 -5.39 -19.02
C SER A 275 0.77 -5.18 -20.02
N SER A 276 1.94 -4.77 -19.53
CA SER A 276 3.15 -4.89 -20.34
C SER A 276 4.36 -5.22 -19.49
N SER A 277 5.06 -6.29 -19.87
CA SER A 277 6.27 -6.77 -19.21
C SER A 277 6.08 -7.18 -17.74
N ASP A 278 4.89 -7.67 -17.39
CA ASP A 278 4.72 -8.43 -16.15
C ASP A 278 5.31 -9.84 -16.35
N LEU A 279 5.93 -10.40 -15.30
CA LEU A 279 6.60 -11.70 -15.33
C LEU A 279 5.91 -12.68 -14.36
N PHE A 280 5.37 -13.76 -14.89
CA PHE A 280 4.73 -14.83 -14.13
C PHE A 280 5.63 -16.07 -14.05
N ILE A 281 6.01 -16.45 -12.82
CA ILE A 281 6.89 -17.57 -12.49
C ILE A 281 6.15 -18.64 -11.66
N GLY A 282 5.09 -18.23 -10.95
CA GLY A 282 4.33 -19.09 -10.03
C GLY A 282 3.55 -20.20 -10.72
N SER A 283 2.65 -20.84 -9.97
CA SER A 283 1.69 -21.80 -10.53
C SER A 283 0.31 -21.18 -10.66
N ILE A 284 -0.50 -21.71 -11.57
CA ILE A 284 -1.88 -21.26 -11.76
C ILE A 284 -2.83 -22.45 -11.85
N SER A 285 -3.99 -22.34 -11.19
CA SER A 285 -5.08 -23.33 -11.23
C SER A 285 -6.39 -22.63 -11.54
N GLY A 286 -7.16 -23.19 -12.47
CA GLY A 286 -8.42 -22.61 -12.95
C GLY A 286 -8.26 -21.57 -14.05
N TYR A 287 -7.08 -21.47 -14.68
CA TYR A 287 -6.83 -20.52 -15.76
C TYR A 287 -7.86 -20.65 -16.87
N ASP A 288 -8.54 -19.55 -17.19
CA ASP A 288 -9.56 -19.47 -18.23
C ASP A 288 -9.55 -18.12 -18.97
N GLN A 289 -8.48 -17.33 -18.80
CA GLN A 289 -8.28 -16.12 -19.58
C GLN A 289 -7.82 -16.44 -21.01
N GLU A 290 -8.28 -15.66 -21.97
CA GLU A 290 -8.00 -15.87 -23.41
C GLU A 290 -6.83 -15.01 -23.92
N SER A 291 -6.18 -14.22 -23.07
CA SER A 291 -5.17 -13.21 -23.47
C SER A 291 -3.99 -13.16 -22.50
N PHE A 292 -2.77 -13.36 -23.02
CA PHE A 292 -1.49 -13.16 -22.33
C PHE A 292 -0.56 -12.20 -23.10
N GLU A 293 -1.12 -11.39 -24.01
CA GLU A 293 -0.33 -10.40 -24.73
C GLU A 293 0.47 -9.54 -23.75
N SER A 294 1.79 -9.47 -23.97
CA SER A 294 2.76 -8.72 -23.16
C SER A 294 2.94 -9.19 -21.71
N ILE A 295 2.51 -10.42 -21.37
CA ILE A 295 2.80 -11.07 -20.09
C ILE A 295 3.82 -12.18 -20.32
N PHE A 296 4.99 -12.05 -19.73
CA PHE A 296 6.04 -13.07 -19.81
C PHE A 296 5.76 -14.21 -18.83
N VAL A 297 5.88 -15.45 -19.28
CA VAL A 297 5.55 -16.64 -18.50
C VAL A 297 6.68 -17.65 -18.58
N LYS A 298 7.12 -18.14 -17.42
CA LYS A 298 8.13 -19.20 -17.37
C LYS A 298 7.68 -20.45 -18.13
N ASP A 299 8.61 -21.03 -18.88
CA ASP A 299 8.41 -22.14 -19.83
C ASP A 299 7.69 -23.40 -19.30
N ASN A 300 7.73 -23.65 -18.00
CA ASN A 300 7.15 -24.83 -17.37
C ASN A 300 5.84 -24.57 -16.62
N VAL A 301 5.28 -23.36 -16.71
CA VAL A 301 3.97 -23.05 -16.13
C VAL A 301 2.89 -23.68 -17.00
N ASN A 302 2.14 -24.63 -16.45
CA ASN A 302 1.02 -25.24 -17.13
C ASN A 302 -0.24 -24.38 -16.95
N ILE A 303 -0.65 -23.69 -18.02
CA ILE A 303 -1.89 -22.90 -18.05
C ILE A 303 -3.01 -23.57 -18.86
N GLY A 304 -2.79 -24.78 -19.38
CA GLY A 304 -3.78 -25.51 -20.19
C GLY A 304 -3.95 -25.01 -21.64
N THR A 305 -3.20 -23.97 -22.05
CA THR A 305 -3.17 -23.44 -23.42
C THR A 305 -1.72 -23.21 -23.86
N GLU A 306 -1.50 -23.09 -25.18
CA GLU A 306 -0.19 -22.77 -25.73
C GLU A 306 0.14 -21.30 -25.51
N ILE A 307 1.34 -21.04 -24.95
CA ILE A 307 1.89 -19.70 -24.77
C ILE A 307 2.74 -19.39 -26.01
N PRO A 308 2.50 -18.27 -26.72
CA PRO A 308 3.33 -17.85 -27.84
C PRO A 308 4.78 -17.72 -27.42
N TYR A 309 5.67 -18.10 -28.33
CA TYR A 309 7.10 -18.17 -28.07
C TYR A 309 7.68 -16.82 -27.61
N GLU A 310 7.16 -15.69 -28.09
CA GLU A 310 7.61 -14.35 -27.70
C GLU A 310 7.31 -13.97 -26.24
N TYR A 311 6.39 -14.70 -25.59
CA TYR A 311 6.01 -14.48 -24.18
C TYR A 311 6.52 -15.60 -23.28
N LEU A 312 7.07 -16.67 -23.84
CA LEU A 312 7.68 -17.74 -23.08
C LEU A 312 9.06 -17.29 -22.58
N VAL A 313 9.37 -17.58 -21.32
CA VAL A 313 10.70 -17.32 -20.76
C VAL A 313 11.34 -18.63 -20.35
N THR A 314 12.42 -18.97 -21.04
CA THR A 314 13.20 -20.17 -20.78
C THR A 314 13.99 -20.06 -19.47
N TYR A 315 14.46 -21.20 -18.94
CA TYR A 315 15.40 -21.20 -17.81
C TYR A 315 16.68 -20.39 -18.08
N GLU A 316 17.21 -20.45 -19.31
CA GLU A 316 18.40 -19.69 -19.71
C GLU A 316 18.15 -18.18 -19.66
N GLU A 317 17.00 -17.73 -20.15
CA GLU A 317 16.60 -16.31 -20.11
C GLU A 317 16.31 -15.83 -18.69
N LEU A 318 15.60 -16.63 -17.88
CA LEU A 318 15.36 -16.32 -16.46
C LEU A 318 16.64 -16.23 -15.64
N THR A 319 17.70 -16.95 -16.04
CA THR A 319 19.01 -16.90 -15.36
C THR A 319 20.00 -15.97 -16.06
N ASN A 320 19.55 -15.18 -17.03
CA ASN A 320 20.35 -14.17 -17.72
C ASN A 320 20.02 -12.76 -17.19
N TYR A 321 20.97 -12.22 -16.42
CA TYR A 321 20.85 -10.91 -15.80
C TYR A 321 20.54 -9.79 -16.81
N THR A 322 21.24 -9.78 -17.95
CA THR A 322 21.04 -8.76 -18.99
C THR A 322 19.67 -8.89 -19.65
N TRP A 323 19.25 -10.13 -19.92
CA TRP A 323 17.95 -10.39 -20.54
C TRP A 323 16.78 -9.90 -19.68
N LEU A 324 16.83 -10.13 -18.36
CA LEU A 324 15.82 -9.63 -17.41
C LEU A 324 15.73 -8.10 -17.40
N ILE A 325 16.84 -7.41 -17.60
CA ILE A 325 16.85 -5.94 -17.65
C ILE A 325 16.28 -5.46 -18.99
N GLU A 326 16.71 -6.05 -20.10
CA GLU A 326 16.41 -5.56 -21.44
C GLU A 326 15.00 -5.94 -21.91
N ASN A 327 14.50 -7.13 -21.57
CA ASN A 327 13.21 -7.64 -22.06
C ASN A 327 12.10 -7.53 -21.03
N ILE A 328 12.39 -7.85 -19.77
CA ILE A 328 11.43 -7.67 -18.68
C ILE A 328 11.44 -6.24 -18.15
N GLY A 329 12.56 -5.52 -18.19
CA GLY A 329 12.61 -4.14 -17.67
C GLY A 329 12.88 -4.04 -16.16
N LEU A 330 13.47 -5.08 -15.55
CA LEU A 330 13.81 -5.08 -14.13
C LEU A 330 14.97 -4.11 -13.85
N ASP A 331 14.68 -2.85 -13.53
CA ASP A 331 15.71 -1.82 -13.25
C ASP A 331 16.62 -2.26 -12.08
N PRO A 332 17.94 -2.41 -12.30
CA PRO A 332 18.89 -2.75 -11.25
C PRO A 332 18.97 -1.75 -10.10
N LYS A 333 18.42 -0.55 -10.21
CA LYS A 333 18.29 0.39 -9.08
C LYS A 333 17.20 -0.03 -8.09
N ILE A 334 16.19 -0.74 -8.57
CA ILE A 334 15.04 -1.21 -7.80
C ILE A 334 15.23 -2.67 -7.40
N TRP A 335 15.60 -3.51 -8.38
CA TRP A 335 15.66 -4.95 -8.25
C TRP A 335 17.08 -5.41 -7.86
N GLU A 336 17.14 -6.36 -6.92
CA GLU A 336 18.28 -7.20 -6.65
C GLU A 336 18.01 -8.57 -7.29
N ILE A 337 18.83 -8.91 -8.29
CA ILE A 337 18.73 -10.13 -9.08
C ILE A 337 19.87 -11.04 -8.68
N GLU A 338 19.56 -12.13 -8.01
CA GLU A 338 20.52 -13.12 -7.55
C GLU A 338 20.33 -14.42 -8.35
N ILE A 339 21.32 -14.75 -9.19
CA ILE A 339 21.31 -15.98 -9.99
C ILE A 339 21.97 -17.09 -9.18
N THR A 340 21.25 -18.20 -9.03
CA THR A 340 21.66 -19.37 -8.26
C THR A 340 21.64 -20.62 -9.14
N SER A 341 22.26 -21.70 -8.68
CA SER A 341 22.17 -23.01 -9.37
C SER A 341 20.74 -23.56 -9.49
N SER A 342 19.81 -23.07 -8.66
CA SER A 342 18.39 -23.45 -8.64
C SER A 342 17.47 -22.52 -9.44
N GLY A 343 18.01 -21.47 -10.06
CA GLY A 343 17.25 -20.46 -10.81
C GLY A 343 17.55 -19.03 -10.35
N VAL A 344 16.58 -18.13 -10.53
CA VAL A 344 16.70 -16.72 -10.18
C VAL A 344 15.94 -16.38 -8.90
N ASN A 345 16.55 -15.59 -8.03
CA ASN A 345 15.93 -14.99 -6.86
C ASN A 345 15.83 -13.48 -7.08
N LEU A 346 14.61 -12.96 -7.10
CA LEU A 346 14.29 -11.57 -7.38
C LEU A 346 13.81 -10.90 -6.09
N LYS A 347 14.46 -9.81 -5.70
CA LYS A 347 14.10 -9.05 -4.49
C LYS A 347 14.01 -7.57 -4.81
N ILE A 348 13.19 -6.85 -4.07
CA ILE A 348 13.14 -5.38 -4.14
C ILE A 348 14.09 -4.81 -3.09
N LYS A 349 15.05 -3.99 -3.52
CA LYS A 349 16.14 -3.47 -2.67
C LYS A 349 15.65 -2.66 -1.49
N SER A 350 14.63 -1.83 -1.70
CA SER A 350 14.03 -1.03 -0.64
C SER A 350 13.44 -1.91 0.47
N ILE A 351 12.86 -3.07 0.13
CA ILE A 351 12.32 -4.00 1.13
C ILE A 351 13.44 -4.70 1.91
N LEU A 352 14.55 -5.07 1.25
CA LEU A 352 15.71 -5.64 1.94
C LEU A 352 16.30 -4.71 3.00
N SER A 353 16.28 -3.41 2.74
CA SER A 353 16.73 -2.42 3.73
C SER A 353 15.82 -2.33 4.96
N MET A 354 14.53 -2.66 4.86
CA MET A 354 13.61 -2.65 6.02
C MET A 354 13.85 -3.81 6.98
N ASN A 355 14.22 -4.97 6.44
CA ASN A 355 14.46 -6.18 7.21
C ASN A 355 15.80 -6.16 7.97
N ARG A 356 16.71 -5.26 7.59
CA ARG A 356 17.95 -5.00 8.33
C ARG A 356 17.62 -4.04 9.47
N LYS A 357 17.79 -4.52 10.72
CA LYS A 357 17.50 -3.77 11.95
C LYS A 357 18.40 -2.54 12.11
#